data_AF-A0A1C0VSM8-F1
#
_entry.id   AF-A0A1C0VSM8-F1
#
_cell.length_a   1.000
_cell.length_b   1.000
_cell.length_c   1.000
_cell.angle_alpha   90.00
_cell.angle_beta   90.00
_cell.angle_gamma   90.00
#
_symmetry.space_group_name_H-M   'P 1'
#
loop_
_entity.id
_entity.type
_entity.pdbx_description
1 polymer ?
#
loop_
_entity_poly.entity_id
_entity_poly.type
_entity_poly.pdbx_seq_one_letter_code
_entity_poly.pdbx_strand_id
1 'polypeptide(L)'
;MKASSRAWEFLGLVAVTVIGAVLIPIESWIYGTGTISVTGVRIPTFIRDMFTPSALIVFAISVIFAMLWWAVATFKFYSAHPRGDSTAKLIWWLFALAPVLSIGVALYFYGKISPQAVPSMAVFLVFNMLLNYWLATAVSTPSLIAHVVPLARLWRK
;
A
#
# COMPACT_ATOMS: atom_id res chain seq x y z
N MET A 1 -23.66 -12.21 -15.10
CA MET A 1 -22.19 -12.14 -15.36
C MET A 1 -21.48 -11.87 -14.05
N LYS A 2 -20.40 -12.57 -13.67
CA LYS A 2 -20.30 -13.98 -13.23
C LYS A 2 -19.48 -13.94 -11.92
N ALA A 3 -19.75 -14.80 -10.94
CA ALA A 3 -18.96 -14.90 -9.69
C ALA A 3 -17.42 -14.98 -9.93
N SER A 4 -17.02 -15.41 -11.14
CA SER A 4 -15.64 -15.41 -11.62
C SER A 4 -14.96 -14.03 -11.64
N SER A 5 -15.65 -12.92 -11.95
CA SER A 5 -14.99 -11.61 -12.02
C SER A 5 -14.57 -11.10 -10.65
N ARG A 6 -15.42 -11.30 -9.63
CA ARG A 6 -15.14 -10.96 -8.23
C ARG A 6 -14.00 -11.80 -7.66
N ALA A 7 -13.96 -13.08 -8.03
CA ALA A 7 -12.88 -13.97 -7.63
C ALA A 7 -11.53 -13.48 -8.18
N TRP A 8 -11.47 -13.06 -9.44
CA TRP A 8 -10.25 -12.49 -10.03
C TRP A 8 -9.83 -11.16 -9.39
N GLU A 9 -10.80 -10.28 -9.11
CA GLU A 9 -10.56 -9.01 -8.41
C GLU A 9 -9.95 -9.25 -7.02
N PHE A 10 -10.51 -10.21 -6.27
CA PHE A 10 -9.99 -10.58 -4.94
C PHE A 10 -8.63 -11.28 -5.03
N LEU A 11 -8.44 -12.19 -6.00
CA LEU A 11 -7.15 -12.84 -6.24
C LEU A 11 -6.06 -11.81 -6.58
N GLY A 12 -6.40 -10.76 -7.34
CA GLY A 12 -5.52 -9.64 -7.62
C GLY A 12 -5.08 -8.90 -6.35
N LEU A 13 -6.03 -8.62 -5.44
CA LEU A 13 -5.72 -8.04 -4.12
C LEU A 13 -4.73 -8.93 -3.37
N VAL A 14 -5.04 -10.22 -3.23
CA VAL A 14 -4.21 -11.18 -2.50
C VAL A 14 -2.81 -11.29 -3.13
N ALA A 15 -2.72 -11.39 -4.46
CA ALA A 15 -1.45 -11.48 -5.16
C ALA A 15 -0.56 -10.25 -4.90
N VAL A 16 -1.13 -9.05 -5.00
CA VAL A 16 -0.38 -7.80 -4.72
C VAL A 16 0.04 -7.73 -3.26
N THR A 17 -0.82 -8.12 -2.30
CA THR A 17 -0.47 -8.18 -0.89
C THR A 17 0.67 -9.17 -0.62
N VAL A 18 0.68 -10.34 -1.26
CA VAL A 18 1.79 -11.31 -1.13
C VAL A 18 3.09 -10.74 -1.68
N ILE A 19 3.05 -10.08 -2.85
CA ILE A 19 4.23 -9.41 -3.42
C ILE A 19 4.74 -8.33 -2.46
N GLY A 20 3.85 -7.53 -1.88
CA GLY A 20 4.21 -6.50 -0.90
C GLY A 20 4.80 -7.06 0.38
N ALA A 21 4.31 -8.19 0.88
CA ALA A 21 4.89 -8.86 2.04
C ALA A 21 6.33 -9.35 1.77
N VAL A 22 6.60 -9.84 0.54
CA VAL A 22 7.94 -10.27 0.09
C VAL A 22 8.90 -9.09 -0.11
N LEU A 23 8.38 -7.87 -0.34
CA LEU A 23 9.22 -6.69 -0.50
C LEU A 23 9.93 -6.27 0.78
N ILE A 24 9.28 -6.39 1.94
CA ILE A 24 9.87 -6.03 3.24
C ILE A 24 11.22 -6.71 3.50
N PRO A 25 11.38 -8.05 3.34
CA PRO A 25 12.68 -8.69 3.51
C PRO A 25 13.68 -8.32 2.41
N ILE A 26 13.23 -8.02 1.19
CA ILE A 26 14.12 -7.53 0.11
C ILE A 26 14.69 -6.15 0.47
N GLU A 27 13.85 -5.22 0.92
CA GLU A 27 14.26 -3.89 1.37
C GLU A 27 15.20 -3.98 2.58
N SER A 28 14.91 -4.90 3.51
CA SER A 28 15.77 -5.18 4.65
C SER A 28 17.15 -5.71 4.22
N TRP A 29 17.18 -6.58 3.21
CA TRP A 29 18.41 -7.09 2.62
C TRP A 29 19.23 -5.98 1.97
N ILE A 30 18.60 -5.02 1.26
CA ILE A 30 19.27 -3.86 0.66
C ILE A 30 19.94 -2.98 1.73
N TYR A 31 19.33 -2.80 2.91
CA TYR A 31 20.05 -2.15 4.02
C TYR A 31 21.22 -3.00 4.52
N GLY A 32 21.05 -4.32 4.56
CA GLY A 32 22.08 -5.28 4.97
C GLY A 32 23.33 -5.31 4.08
N THR A 33 23.23 -4.96 2.80
CA THR A 33 24.40 -4.87 1.89
C THR A 33 25.29 -3.67 2.16
N GLY A 34 24.84 -2.69 2.96
CA GLY A 34 25.56 -1.44 3.19
C GLY A 34 25.52 -0.47 2.01
N THR A 35 24.71 -0.73 0.98
CA THR A 35 24.50 0.19 -0.16
C THR A 35 23.88 1.51 0.30
N ILE A 36 23.06 1.47 1.35
CA ILE A 36 22.42 2.64 1.94
C ILE A 36 23.12 2.98 3.26
N SER A 37 23.62 4.22 3.36
CA SER A 37 24.31 4.70 4.54
C SER A 37 23.36 4.82 5.74
N VAL A 38 23.63 4.03 6.78
CA VAL A 38 22.99 4.12 8.10
C VAL A 38 24.06 4.51 9.12
N THR A 39 23.87 5.65 9.78
CA THR A 39 24.79 6.14 10.82
C THR A 39 24.07 6.28 12.16
N GLY A 40 24.85 6.29 13.25
CA GLY A 40 24.35 6.40 14.62
C GLY A 40 23.89 5.09 15.24
N VAL A 41 23.62 4.04 14.44
CA VAL A 41 23.19 2.72 14.91
C VAL A 41 23.76 1.62 14.01
N ARG A 42 23.99 0.42 14.57
CA ARG A 42 24.38 -0.77 13.78
C ARG A 42 23.26 -1.17 12.82
N ILE A 43 23.60 -1.52 11.58
CA ILE A 43 22.64 -1.91 10.53
C ILE A 43 21.63 -2.98 10.98
N PRO A 44 22.03 -4.10 11.62
CA PRO A 44 21.06 -5.11 12.06
C PRO A 44 20.04 -4.58 13.09
N THR A 45 20.49 -3.67 13.97
CA THR A 45 19.62 -3.01 14.96
C THR A 45 18.66 -2.03 14.28
N PHE A 46 19.14 -1.25 13.31
CA PHE A 46 18.28 -0.37 12.51
C PHE A 46 17.20 -1.17 11.77
N ILE A 47 17.57 -2.27 11.11
CA ILE A 47 16.62 -3.11 10.37
C ILE A 47 15.56 -3.68 11.31
N ARG A 48 15.98 -4.30 12.42
CA ARG A 48 15.09 -5.00 13.35
C ARG A 48 14.18 -4.06 14.14
N ASP A 49 14.72 -2.96 14.64
CA ASP A 49 14.04 -2.13 15.65
C ASP A 49 13.36 -0.89 15.04
N MET A 50 13.68 -0.53 13.79
CA MET A 50 13.19 0.71 13.16
C MET A 50 12.55 0.46 11.81
N PHE A 51 13.31 -0.09 10.85
CA PHE A 51 12.82 -0.25 9.49
C PHE A 51 11.70 -1.29 9.40
N THR A 52 11.93 -2.51 9.89
CA THR A 52 10.95 -3.60 9.79
C THR A 52 9.63 -3.26 10.47
N PRO A 53 9.60 -2.73 11.71
CA PRO A 53 8.36 -2.32 12.34
C PRO A 53 7.63 -1.23 11.54
N SER A 54 8.36 -0.26 11.01
CA SER A 54 7.78 0.81 10.18
C SER A 54 7.17 0.28 8.90
N ALA A 55 7.89 -0.60 8.19
CA ALA A 55 7.41 -1.23 6.97
C ALA A 55 6.17 -2.09 7.25
N LEU A 56 6.16 -2.85 8.35
CA LEU A 56 5.01 -3.65 8.78
C LEU A 56 3.77 -2.80 9.12
N ILE A 57 3.96 -1.66 9.79
CA ILE A 57 2.85 -0.73 10.11
C ILE A 57 2.23 -0.19 8.81
N VAL A 58 3.04 0.32 7.90
CA VAL A 58 2.57 0.88 6.62
C VAL A 58 1.93 -0.22 5.76
N PHE A 59 2.54 -1.40 5.71
CA PHE A 59 1.99 -2.58 5.04
C PHE A 59 0.61 -2.95 5.60
N ALA A 60 0.49 -3.15 6.92
CA ALA A 60 -0.75 -3.57 7.55
C ALA A 60 -1.88 -2.56 7.31
N ILE A 61 -1.61 -1.27 7.50
CA ILE A 61 -2.60 -0.21 7.27
C ILE A 61 -3.01 -0.15 5.79
N SER A 62 -2.05 -0.25 4.87
CA SER A 62 -2.32 -0.26 3.43
C SER A 62 -3.22 -1.43 3.03
N VAL A 63 -2.93 -2.64 3.53
CA VAL A 63 -3.70 -3.85 3.25
C VAL A 63 -5.10 -3.76 3.83
N ILE A 64 -5.26 -3.32 5.09
CA ILE A 64 -6.56 -3.15 5.74
C ILE A 64 -7.44 -2.20 4.92
N PHE A 65 -6.92 -1.03 4.55
CA PHE A 65 -7.68 -0.04 3.79
C PHE A 65 -7.93 -0.46 2.33
N ALA A 66 -7.04 -1.26 1.73
CA ALA A 66 -7.29 -1.88 0.43
C ALA A 66 -8.43 -2.90 0.50
N MET A 67 -8.48 -3.74 1.54
CA MET A 67 -9.58 -4.69 1.77
C MET A 67 -10.91 -3.95 2.03
N LEU A 68 -10.88 -2.90 2.84
CA LEU A 68 -12.06 -2.05 3.08
C LEU A 68 -12.54 -1.41 1.78
N TRP A 69 -11.63 -0.89 0.96
CA TRP A 69 -11.98 -0.36 -0.36
C TRP A 69 -12.62 -1.43 -1.24
N TRP A 70 -12.00 -2.60 -1.37
CA TRP A 70 -12.53 -3.69 -2.18
C TRP A 70 -13.95 -4.09 -1.74
N ALA A 71 -14.20 -4.19 -0.43
CA ALA A 71 -15.53 -4.47 0.11
C ALA A 71 -16.53 -3.36 -0.28
N VAL A 72 -16.20 -2.09 -0.04
CA VAL A 72 -17.08 -0.96 -0.38
C VAL A 72 -17.35 -0.90 -1.90
N ALA A 73 -16.31 -1.02 -2.71
CA ALA A 73 -16.40 -1.00 -4.17
C ALA A 73 -17.30 -2.14 -4.69
N THR A 74 -17.14 -3.35 -4.15
CA THR A 74 -17.87 -4.56 -4.58
C THR A 74 -19.32 -4.59 -4.11
N PHE A 75 -19.60 -4.20 -2.87
CA PHE A 75 -20.95 -4.32 -2.30
C PHE A 75 -21.81 -3.08 -2.47
N LYS A 76 -21.21 -1.88 -2.50
CA LYS A 76 -21.97 -0.61 -2.55
C LYS A 76 -22.05 -0.01 -3.95
N PHE A 77 -20.96 -0.08 -4.72
CA PHE A 77 -20.84 0.67 -5.98
C PHE A 77 -20.89 -0.19 -7.24
N TYR A 78 -20.86 -1.51 -7.13
CA TYR A 78 -20.86 -2.43 -8.27
C TYR A 78 -22.09 -2.27 -9.19
N SER A 79 -23.26 -1.94 -8.64
CA SER A 79 -24.51 -1.73 -9.41
C SER A 79 -24.85 -0.26 -9.66
N ALA A 80 -24.06 0.68 -9.12
CA ALA A 80 -24.37 2.10 -9.18
C ALA A 80 -23.88 2.72 -10.50
N HIS A 81 -24.79 2.82 -11.49
CA HIS A 81 -24.64 3.71 -12.65
C HIS A 81 -24.50 5.20 -12.23
N PRO A 82 -24.06 6.13 -13.10
CA PRO A 82 -22.93 7.08 -12.90
C PRO A 82 -23.04 8.12 -11.77
N ARG A 83 -24.14 8.16 -11.02
CA ARG A 83 -24.34 9.08 -9.89
C ARG A 83 -23.45 8.76 -8.67
N GLY A 84 -22.88 7.55 -8.59
CA GLY A 84 -22.05 7.11 -7.46
C GLY A 84 -20.56 7.44 -7.57
N ASP A 85 -20.08 7.90 -8.74
CA ASP A 85 -18.64 7.99 -9.04
C ASP A 85 -17.89 9.01 -8.18
N SER A 86 -18.48 10.19 -7.98
CA SER A 86 -17.87 11.23 -7.14
C SER A 86 -17.75 10.79 -5.69
N THR A 87 -18.77 10.09 -5.17
CA THR A 87 -18.76 9.54 -3.82
C THR A 87 -17.74 8.41 -3.70
N ALA A 88 -17.65 7.52 -4.70
CA ALA A 88 -16.66 6.45 -4.72
C ALA A 88 -15.22 7.01 -4.74
N LYS A 89 -14.96 8.04 -5.55
CA LYS A 89 -13.67 8.77 -5.56
C LYS A 89 -13.35 9.40 -4.22
N LEU A 90 -14.32 10.08 -3.62
CA LEU A 90 -14.13 10.69 -2.30
C LEU A 90 -13.77 9.62 -1.25
N ILE A 91 -14.49 8.51 -1.22
CA ILE A 91 -14.22 7.41 -0.27
C ILE A 91 -12.82 6.82 -0.50
N TRP A 92 -12.43 6.58 -1.76
CA TRP A 92 -11.10 6.06 -2.06
C TRP A 92 -10.00 7.01 -1.59
N TRP A 93 -10.17 8.33 -1.80
CA TRP A 93 -9.20 9.31 -1.30
C TRP A 93 -9.17 9.39 0.23
N LEU A 94 -10.33 9.31 0.90
CA LEU A 94 -10.38 9.25 2.37
C LEU A 94 -9.66 8.01 2.91
N PHE A 95 -9.81 6.86 2.26
CA PHE A 95 -9.08 5.65 2.61
C PHE A 95 -7.58 5.76 2.31
N ALA A 96 -7.19 6.49 1.26
CA ALA A 96 -5.79 6.72 0.91
C ALA A 96 -5.06 7.58 1.94
N LEU A 97 -5.77 8.40 2.72
CA LEU A 97 -5.15 9.21 3.78
C LEU A 97 -4.54 8.33 4.89
N ALA A 98 -5.18 7.21 5.25
CA ALA A 98 -4.69 6.36 6.33
C ALA A 98 -3.27 5.80 6.09
N PRO A 99 -2.96 5.16 4.95
CA PRO A 99 -1.59 4.72 4.68
C PRO A 99 -0.61 5.89 4.50
N VAL A 100 -1.03 7.03 3.95
CA VAL A 100 -0.18 8.24 3.88
C VAL A 100 0.21 8.75 5.28
N LEU A 101 -0.76 8.85 6.18
CA LEU A 101 -0.52 9.26 7.57
C LEU A 101 0.35 8.25 8.31
N SER A 102 0.20 6.94 8.03
CA SER A 102 1.02 5.90 8.64
C SER A 102 2.52 6.05 8.33
N ILE A 103 2.87 6.53 7.13
CA ILE A 103 4.25 6.86 6.77
C ILE A 103 4.78 7.98 7.65
N GLY A 104 4.00 9.06 7.81
CA GLY A 104 4.38 10.20 8.66
C GLY A 104 4.59 9.78 10.11
N VAL A 105 3.69 8.95 10.64
CA VAL A 105 3.79 8.39 12.00
C VAL A 105 5.03 7.51 12.14
N ALA A 106 5.27 6.60 11.19
CA ALA A 106 6.44 5.73 11.21
C ALA A 106 7.75 6.54 11.18
N LEU A 107 7.85 7.53 10.30
CA LEU A 107 9.03 8.40 10.24
C LEU A 107 9.21 9.25 11.51
N TYR A 108 8.11 9.69 12.13
CA TYR A 108 8.18 10.46 13.39
C TYR A 108 8.76 9.64 14.54
N PHE A 109 8.35 8.37 14.68
CA PHE A 109 8.81 7.50 15.76
C PHE A 109 10.19 6.89 15.50
N TYR A 110 10.46 6.47 14.26
CA TYR A 110 11.64 5.67 13.93
C TYR A 110 12.72 6.42 13.14
N GLY A 111 12.35 7.50 12.44
CA GLY A 111 13.28 8.25 11.58
C GLY A 111 14.25 9.17 12.33
N LYS A 112 13.96 9.55 13.57
CA LYS A 112 14.80 10.48 14.35
C LYS A 112 16.18 9.92 14.71
N ILE A 113 16.32 8.59 14.70
CA ILE A 113 17.51 7.91 15.23
C ILE A 113 18.65 7.84 14.21
N SER A 114 18.31 7.80 12.92
CA SER A 114 19.29 7.87 11.83
C SER A 114 18.81 8.83 10.74
N PRO A 115 19.05 10.14 10.88
CA PRO A 115 18.57 11.15 9.93
C PRO A 115 18.99 10.90 8.48
N GLN A 116 20.15 10.28 8.27
CA GLN A 116 20.68 9.96 6.94
C GLN A 116 19.92 8.81 6.26
N ALA A 117 19.35 7.89 7.04
CA ALA A 117 18.57 6.78 6.51
C ALA A 117 17.11 7.19 6.20
N VAL A 118 16.62 8.29 6.78
CA VAL A 118 15.23 8.77 6.65
C VAL A 118 14.76 8.89 5.20
N PRO A 119 15.52 9.48 4.25
CA PRO A 119 15.06 9.60 2.87
C PRO A 119 14.83 8.23 2.22
N SER A 120 15.78 7.31 2.36
CA SER A 120 15.65 5.95 1.81
C SER A 120 14.50 5.17 2.45
N MET A 121 14.34 5.31 3.77
CA MET A 121 13.25 4.70 4.51
C MET A 121 11.91 5.23 4.03
N ALA A 122 11.77 6.55 3.87
CA ALA A 122 10.56 7.17 3.34
C ALA A 122 10.24 6.64 1.93
N VAL A 123 11.24 6.48 1.06
CA VAL A 123 11.05 5.90 -0.28
C VAL A 123 10.50 4.48 -0.22
N PHE A 124 11.08 3.60 0.60
CA PHE A 124 10.57 2.22 0.77
C PHE A 124 9.17 2.18 1.40
N LEU A 125 8.88 3.04 2.37
CA LEU A 125 7.54 3.12 2.96
C LEU A 125 6.49 3.62 1.94
N VAL A 126 6.84 4.61 1.12
CA VAL A 126 5.99 5.07 0.01
C VAL A 126 5.80 3.94 -1.00
N PHE A 127 6.83 3.19 -1.34
CA PHE A 127 6.73 2.07 -2.27
C PHE A 127 5.81 0.96 -1.73
N ASN A 128 5.95 0.62 -0.45
CA ASN A 128 5.04 -0.31 0.24
C ASN A 128 3.60 0.18 0.20
N MET A 129 3.35 1.47 0.43
CA MET A 129 2.01 2.07 0.34
C MET A 129 1.46 2.03 -1.09
N LEU A 130 2.25 2.41 -2.08
CA LEU A 130 1.85 2.38 -3.49
C LEU A 130 1.50 0.97 -3.93
N LEU A 131 2.28 -0.02 -3.55
CA LEU A 131 2.00 -1.41 -3.92
C LEU A 131 0.77 -1.95 -3.18
N ASN A 132 0.79 -1.91 -1.85
CA ASN A 132 -0.21 -2.61 -1.02
C ASN A 132 -1.55 -1.89 -0.92
N TYR A 133 -1.60 -0.58 -1.19
CA TYR A 133 -2.84 0.18 -1.26
C TYR A 133 -3.20 0.55 -2.70
N TRP A 134 -2.37 1.35 -3.38
CA TRP A 134 -2.75 1.88 -4.69
C TRP A 134 -2.85 0.78 -5.75
N LEU A 135 -1.83 -0.07 -5.93
CA LEU A 135 -1.89 -1.14 -6.93
C LEU A 135 -2.94 -2.19 -6.54
N ALA A 136 -2.99 -2.59 -5.26
CA ALA A 136 -3.98 -3.53 -4.77
C ALA A 136 -5.42 -3.07 -5.06
N THR A 137 -5.74 -1.80 -4.82
CA THR A 137 -7.05 -1.25 -5.17
C THR A 137 -7.22 -1.10 -6.69
N ALA A 138 -6.17 -0.75 -7.44
CA ALA A 138 -6.22 -0.66 -8.90
C ALA A 138 -6.56 -1.99 -9.58
N VAL A 139 -6.05 -3.12 -9.09
CA VAL A 139 -6.33 -4.45 -9.66
C VAL A 139 -7.62 -5.08 -9.12
N SER A 140 -8.08 -4.70 -7.93
CA SER A 140 -9.23 -5.33 -7.27
C SER A 140 -10.55 -4.56 -7.38
N THR A 141 -10.53 -3.30 -7.80
CA THR A 141 -11.77 -2.50 -8.00
C THR A 141 -12.67 -3.14 -9.07
N PRO A 142 -14.00 -3.08 -9.01
CA PRO A 142 -14.85 -3.53 -10.11
C PRO A 142 -14.64 -2.76 -11.41
N SER A 143 -14.73 -3.42 -12.57
CA SER A 143 -14.47 -2.80 -13.88
C SER A 143 -15.33 -1.57 -14.17
N LEU A 144 -16.58 -1.57 -13.72
CA LEU A 144 -17.55 -0.47 -13.89
C LEU A 144 -17.12 0.83 -13.22
N ILE A 145 -16.31 0.75 -12.16
CA ILE A 145 -15.82 1.90 -11.39
C ILE A 145 -14.28 1.97 -11.37
N ALA A 146 -13.60 1.29 -12.29
CA ALA A 146 -12.14 1.25 -12.31
C ALA A 146 -11.49 2.63 -12.51
N HIS A 147 -12.21 3.62 -13.07
CA HIS A 147 -11.73 5.00 -13.20
C HIS A 147 -11.73 5.80 -11.89
N VAL A 148 -12.30 5.24 -10.82
CA VAL A 148 -12.27 5.85 -9.49
C VAL A 148 -10.84 5.81 -8.94
N VAL A 149 -10.13 4.70 -9.15
CA VAL A 149 -8.74 4.56 -8.74
C VAL A 149 -7.83 5.20 -9.80
N PRO A 150 -6.96 6.16 -9.42
CA PRO A 150 -6.06 6.79 -10.37
C PRO A 150 -5.22 5.75 -11.12
N LEU A 151 -5.09 5.89 -12.44
CA LEU A 151 -4.26 5.06 -13.31
C LEU A 151 -4.60 3.55 -13.36
N ALA A 152 -5.69 3.10 -12.71
CA ALA A 152 -6.07 1.69 -12.71
C ALA A 152 -6.45 1.14 -14.11
N ARG A 153 -6.87 2.01 -15.04
CA ARG A 153 -7.13 1.64 -16.44
C ARG A 153 -5.90 1.12 -17.18
N LEU A 154 -4.68 1.50 -16.77
CA LEU A 154 -3.45 1.01 -17.40
C LEU A 154 -3.25 -0.50 -17.21
N TRP A 155 -3.80 -1.04 -16.13
CA TRP A 155 -3.61 -2.44 -15.70
C TRP A 155 -4.74 -3.36 -16.15
N ARG A 156 -5.70 -2.83 -16.93
CA ARG A 156 -6.91 -3.53 -17.36
C ARG A 156 -7.07 -3.32 -18.87
N LYS A 157 -6.40 -4.19 -19.63
CA LYS A 157 -6.62 -4.36 -21.08
C LYS A 157 -7.58 -5.50 -21.32
#